data_AF-A0A949BLY3-F1
#
_entry.id   AF-A0A949BLY3-F1
#
_cell.length_a   1.000
_cell.length_b   1.000
_cell.length_c   1.000
_cell.angle_alpha   90.00
_cell.angle_beta   90.00
_cell.angle_gamma   90.00
#
_symmetry.space_group_name_H-M   'P 1'
#
loop_
_entity.id
_entity.type
_entity.pdbx_description
1 polymer ?
#
loop_
_entity_poly.entity_id
_entity_poly.type
_entity_poly.pdbx_seq_one_letter_code
_entity_poly.pdbx_strand_id
1 'polypeptide(L)'
;MPVAKLYSALAFAETNRLFDQLNNVYAKLPSTTCKRCGTCCSDPPPATIVEFLNVYRYVRDNLPERHQELVRKAAEFFFLDLVKVEMRCPFLNEEDNRCLVYEVRPFSCRAYGQLTEEEFNKRNTTRMLGDISDHYWREFGFTLPTEVLDFKLPYCTDLENPEGKVDGEMVDAGLVYLLEQDARIVPAQIVYEQATLVPLPYHLAMTALADGIRAKRPEVMKEYLEKGEGPLLDKFLERTERFKF
;
A
#
# COMPACT_ATOMS: atom_id res chain seq x y z
N MET A 1 -0.66 -2.81 -11.01
CA MET A 1 -0.61 -3.55 -12.31
C MET A 1 -1.97 -3.44 -12.99
N PRO A 2 -2.10 -3.23 -14.32
CA PRO A 2 -3.40 -3.19 -14.98
C PRO A 2 -4.11 -4.54 -14.96
N VAL A 3 -5.45 -4.55 -14.89
CA VAL A 3 -6.27 -5.79 -14.87
C VAL A 3 -5.95 -6.76 -16.02
N ALA A 4 -5.62 -6.24 -17.21
CA ALA A 4 -5.29 -7.04 -18.39
C ALA A 4 -4.05 -7.95 -18.19
N LYS A 5 -3.15 -7.63 -17.26
CA LYS A 5 -1.97 -8.43 -16.93
C LYS A 5 -2.10 -9.21 -15.62
N LEU A 6 -3.16 -8.96 -14.85
CA LEU A 6 -3.33 -9.46 -13.49
C LEU A 6 -3.45 -10.98 -13.44
N TYR A 7 -4.38 -11.57 -14.19
CA TYR A 7 -4.59 -13.02 -14.14
C TYR A 7 -3.41 -13.82 -14.73
N SER A 8 -2.73 -13.28 -15.75
CA SER A 8 -1.49 -13.88 -16.24
C SER A 8 -0.38 -13.84 -15.19
N ALA A 9 -0.27 -12.75 -14.44
CA ALA A 9 0.69 -12.63 -13.35
C ALA A 9 0.34 -13.56 -12.17
N LEU A 10 -0.95 -13.71 -11.82
CA LEU A 10 -1.42 -14.67 -10.82
C LEU A 10 -1.07 -16.11 -11.24
N ALA A 11 -1.39 -16.49 -12.48
CA ALA A 11 -1.10 -17.83 -13.00
C ALA A 11 0.41 -18.10 -13.04
N PHE A 12 1.21 -17.10 -13.44
CA PHE A 12 2.67 -17.18 -13.41
C PHE A 12 3.18 -17.36 -11.97
N ALA A 13 2.70 -16.56 -11.02
CA ALA A 13 3.11 -16.61 -9.63
C ALA A 13 2.79 -17.97 -8.99
N GLU A 14 1.62 -18.53 -9.29
CA GLU A 14 1.22 -19.86 -8.84
C GLU A 14 2.13 -20.95 -9.42
N THR A 15 2.29 -20.97 -10.75
CA THR A 15 3.10 -21.96 -11.47
C THR A 15 4.56 -21.96 -11.01
N ASN A 16 5.10 -20.78 -10.70
CA ASN A 16 6.48 -20.60 -10.26
C ASN A 16 6.65 -20.63 -8.73
N ARG A 17 5.58 -20.97 -7.98
CA ARG A 17 5.59 -21.08 -6.51
C ARG A 17 6.08 -19.81 -5.81
N LEU A 18 5.78 -18.63 -6.38
CA LEU A 18 6.20 -17.35 -5.81
C LEU A 18 5.51 -17.08 -4.47
N PHE A 19 4.30 -17.59 -4.26
CA PHE A 19 3.60 -17.47 -2.98
C PHE A 19 4.25 -18.33 -1.88
N ASP A 20 4.81 -19.48 -2.21
CA ASP A 20 5.59 -20.28 -1.25
C ASP A 20 6.87 -19.53 -0.86
N GLN A 21 7.54 -18.93 -1.84
CA GLN A 21 8.73 -18.10 -1.61
C GLN A 21 8.39 -16.87 -0.76
N LEU A 22 7.27 -16.20 -1.01
CA LEU A 22 6.75 -15.12 -0.19
C LEU A 22 6.53 -15.57 1.26
N ASN A 23 5.85 -16.70 1.45
CA ASN A 23 5.59 -17.26 2.77
C ASN A 23 6.90 -17.63 3.50
N ASN A 24 7.91 -18.11 2.78
CA ASN A 24 9.23 -18.38 3.36
C ASN A 24 9.92 -17.10 3.85
N VAL A 25 9.76 -15.97 3.15
CA VAL A 25 10.26 -14.66 3.63
C VAL A 25 9.48 -14.23 4.86
N TYR A 26 8.16 -14.36 4.84
CA TYR A 26 7.31 -14.03 5.99
C TYR A 26 7.70 -14.84 7.24
N ALA A 27 8.01 -16.13 7.07
CA ALA A 27 8.40 -17.03 8.15
C ALA A 27 9.77 -16.69 8.79
N LYS A 28 10.58 -15.80 8.18
CA LYS A 28 11.80 -15.29 8.80
C LYS A 28 11.53 -14.25 9.88
N LEU A 29 10.34 -13.63 9.87
CA LEU A 29 9.94 -12.74 10.96
C LEU A 29 9.39 -13.58 12.11
N PRO A 30 9.73 -13.22 13.36
CA PRO A 30 9.13 -13.81 14.54
C PRO A 30 7.61 -13.75 14.54
N SER A 31 7.01 -14.70 15.25
CA SER A 31 5.58 -14.67 15.53
C SER A 31 5.25 -13.53 16.49
N THR A 32 4.16 -12.81 16.24
CA THR A 32 3.79 -11.62 17.04
C THR A 32 2.32 -11.60 17.40
N THR A 33 2.01 -10.98 18.54
CA THR A 33 0.64 -10.71 18.99
C THR A 33 0.38 -9.22 18.88
N CYS A 34 -0.58 -8.84 18.03
CA CYS A 34 -0.98 -7.44 17.84
C CYS A 34 -2.25 -7.13 18.64
N LYS A 35 -2.27 -6.01 19.38
CA LYS A 35 -3.47 -5.53 20.09
C LYS A 35 -4.53 -4.90 19.19
N ARG A 36 -4.29 -4.79 17.87
CA ARG A 36 -5.26 -4.34 16.86
C ARG A 36 -5.77 -2.91 17.09
N CYS A 37 -4.87 -1.97 17.41
CA CYS A 37 -5.23 -0.55 17.58
C CYS A 37 -5.42 0.21 16.26
N GLY A 38 -5.03 -0.39 15.12
CA GLY A 38 -5.18 0.21 13.79
C GLY A 38 -4.19 1.32 13.45
N THR A 39 -3.30 1.74 14.36
CA THR A 39 -2.34 2.84 14.13
C THR A 39 -1.46 2.64 12.90
N CYS A 40 -1.02 1.40 12.63
CA CYS A 40 -0.23 1.07 11.43
C CYS A 40 -0.95 1.36 10.11
N CYS A 41 -2.28 1.45 10.13
CA CYS A 41 -3.10 1.73 8.96
C CYS A 41 -3.24 3.23 8.66
N SER A 42 -2.62 4.13 9.45
CA SER A 42 -2.56 5.57 9.13
C SER A 42 -1.54 5.91 8.05
N ASP A 43 -0.54 5.05 7.83
CA ASP A 43 0.44 5.22 6.75
C ASP A 43 0.79 3.85 6.16
N PRO A 44 -0.04 3.35 5.23
CA PRO A 44 0.17 2.04 4.63
C PRO A 44 1.51 1.99 3.89
N PRO A 45 2.44 1.10 4.29
CA PRO A 45 3.76 1.06 3.66
C PRO A 45 3.67 0.52 2.24
N PRO A 46 4.73 0.73 1.43
CA PRO A 46 4.85 0.09 0.12
C PRO A 46 4.81 -1.43 0.20
N ALA A 47 4.26 -2.05 -0.83
CA ALA A 47 4.21 -3.48 -1.04
C ALA A 47 4.65 -3.82 -2.47
N THR A 48 5.30 -4.97 -2.61
CA THR A 48 5.72 -5.53 -3.89
C THR A 48 4.54 -6.07 -4.70
N ILE A 49 4.75 -6.34 -5.99
CA ILE A 49 3.75 -6.96 -6.86
C ILE A 49 3.40 -8.35 -6.35
N VAL A 50 4.37 -9.17 -5.96
CA VAL A 50 4.09 -10.53 -5.46
C VAL A 50 3.18 -10.49 -4.21
N GLU A 51 3.38 -9.52 -3.32
CA GLU A 51 2.53 -9.29 -2.16
C GLU A 51 1.13 -8.82 -2.57
N PHE A 52 1.04 -7.88 -3.52
CA PHE A 52 -0.23 -7.45 -4.06
C PHE A 52 -1.01 -8.59 -4.69
N LEU A 53 -0.37 -9.47 -5.48
CA LEU A 53 -1.03 -10.63 -6.07
C LEU A 53 -1.58 -11.58 -4.99
N ASN A 54 -0.83 -11.78 -3.90
CA ASN A 54 -1.28 -12.62 -2.79
C ASN A 54 -2.49 -12.03 -2.08
N VAL A 55 -2.45 -10.72 -1.80
CA VAL A 55 -3.58 -9.98 -1.20
C VAL A 55 -4.79 -9.97 -2.13
N TYR A 56 -4.59 -9.73 -3.43
CA TYR A 56 -5.66 -9.71 -4.41
C TYR A 56 -6.40 -11.04 -4.46
N ARG A 57 -5.67 -12.17 -4.53
CA ARG A 57 -6.27 -13.50 -4.49
C ARG A 57 -7.05 -13.72 -3.20
N TYR A 58 -6.47 -13.36 -2.05
CA TYR A 58 -7.15 -13.50 -0.77
C TYR A 58 -8.46 -12.71 -0.73
N VAL A 59 -8.46 -11.44 -1.17
CA VAL A 59 -9.66 -10.60 -1.23
C VAL A 59 -10.69 -11.19 -2.19
N ARG A 60 -10.27 -11.61 -3.40
CA ARG A 60 -11.14 -12.25 -4.39
C ARG A 60 -11.87 -13.45 -3.78
N ASP A 61 -11.13 -14.32 -3.11
CA ASP A 61 -11.61 -15.63 -2.68
C ASP A 61 -12.32 -15.61 -1.31
N ASN A 62 -11.98 -14.66 -0.42
CA ASN A 62 -12.44 -14.65 0.98
C ASN A 62 -13.29 -13.45 1.38
N LEU A 63 -13.33 -12.37 0.57
CA LEU A 63 -14.06 -11.13 0.91
C LEU A 63 -14.98 -10.64 -0.23
N PRO A 64 -15.77 -11.50 -0.90
CA PRO A 64 -16.62 -11.12 -2.05
C PRO A 64 -17.58 -9.97 -1.75
N GLU A 65 -18.11 -9.92 -0.54
CA GLU A 65 -19.02 -8.88 -0.07
C GLU A 65 -18.36 -7.51 0.09
N ARG A 66 -17.02 -7.47 0.24
CA ARG A 66 -16.24 -6.24 0.41
C ARG A 66 -15.60 -5.74 -0.88
N HIS A 67 -15.72 -6.47 -1.99
CA HIS A 67 -15.02 -6.15 -3.25
C HIS A 67 -15.22 -4.70 -3.71
N GLN A 68 -16.48 -4.26 -3.80
CA GLN A 68 -16.81 -2.91 -4.28
C GLN A 68 -16.34 -1.83 -3.29
N GLU A 69 -16.52 -2.08 -1.99
CA GLU A 69 -16.05 -1.19 -0.93
C GLU A 69 -14.52 -0.99 -0.99
N LEU A 70 -13.77 -2.09 -1.06
CA LEU A 70 -12.31 -2.07 -1.07
C LEU A 70 -11.75 -1.36 -2.30
N VAL A 71 -12.34 -1.60 -3.49
CA VAL A 71 -11.90 -0.93 -4.72
C VAL A 71 -12.22 0.56 -4.67
N ARG A 72 -13.41 0.94 -4.18
CA ARG A 72 -13.79 2.35 -4.02
C ARG A 72 -12.85 3.06 -3.04
N LYS A 73 -12.63 2.50 -1.85
CA LYS A 73 -11.72 3.05 -0.83
C LYS A 73 -10.27 3.12 -1.35
N ALA A 74 -9.82 2.11 -2.10
CA ALA A 74 -8.49 2.13 -2.71
C ALA A 74 -8.35 3.24 -3.76
N ALA A 75 -9.37 3.46 -4.58
CA ALA A 75 -9.39 4.57 -5.53
C ALA A 75 -9.41 5.93 -4.83
N GLU A 76 -10.21 6.11 -3.78
CA GLU A 76 -10.22 7.34 -2.97
C GLU A 76 -8.85 7.58 -2.34
N PHE A 77 -8.25 6.56 -1.73
CA PHE A 77 -6.88 6.62 -1.19
C PHE A 77 -5.87 7.03 -2.27
N PHE A 78 -5.91 6.41 -3.45
CA PHE A 78 -5.05 6.79 -4.56
C PHE A 78 -5.20 8.27 -4.93
N PHE A 79 -6.42 8.82 -4.91
CA PHE A 79 -6.64 10.22 -5.28
C PHE A 79 -6.28 11.22 -4.19
N LEU A 80 -6.48 10.89 -2.91
CA LEU A 80 -6.49 11.90 -1.85
C LEU A 80 -5.39 11.75 -0.79
N ASP A 81 -4.62 10.66 -0.74
CA ASP A 81 -3.64 10.43 0.33
C ASP A 81 -2.53 11.49 0.46
N LEU A 82 -2.28 12.29 -0.58
CA LEU A 82 -1.32 13.41 -0.53
C LEU A 82 -1.96 14.76 -0.15
N VAL A 83 -3.28 14.82 0.00
CA VAL A 83 -4.03 16.07 0.27
C VAL A 83 -5.04 15.96 1.42
N LYS A 84 -5.27 14.75 1.95
CA LYS A 84 -6.18 14.45 3.06
C LYS A 84 -5.45 13.61 4.10
N VAL A 85 -5.13 14.21 5.25
CA VAL A 85 -4.26 13.61 6.27
C VAL A 85 -4.93 12.44 7.01
N GLU A 86 -6.25 12.44 7.09
CA GLU A 86 -7.03 11.41 7.79
C GLU A 86 -7.19 10.12 6.98
N MET A 87 -6.58 10.02 5.79
CA MET A 87 -6.70 8.83 4.95
C MET A 87 -6.11 7.61 5.64
N ARG A 88 -6.97 6.62 5.87
CA ARG A 88 -6.61 5.32 6.44
C ARG A 88 -6.46 4.27 5.34
N CYS A 89 -5.76 3.19 5.65
CA CYS A 89 -5.68 2.00 4.82
C CYS A 89 -7.10 1.51 4.45
N PRO A 90 -7.45 1.39 3.16
CA PRO A 90 -8.69 0.78 2.69
C PRO A 90 -8.98 -0.61 3.26
N PHE A 91 -7.96 -1.36 3.68
CA PHE A 91 -8.09 -2.69 4.26
C PHE A 91 -8.29 -2.66 5.78
N LEU A 92 -8.38 -1.49 6.42
CA LEU A 92 -8.77 -1.37 7.82
C LEU A 92 -10.29 -1.49 7.93
N ASN A 93 -10.76 -2.43 8.75
CA ASN A 93 -12.14 -2.42 9.23
C ASN A 93 -12.26 -1.38 10.34
N GLU A 94 -13.00 -0.31 10.08
CA GLU A 94 -13.17 0.81 11.03
C GLU A 94 -14.06 0.45 12.22
N GLU A 95 -14.90 -0.59 12.10
CA GLU A 95 -15.78 -1.03 13.18
C GLU A 95 -15.02 -1.66 14.35
N ASP A 96 -13.90 -2.34 14.08
CA ASP A 96 -13.16 -3.12 15.07
C ASP A 96 -11.63 -2.96 14.99
N ASN A 97 -11.15 -2.02 14.17
CA ASN A 97 -9.73 -1.74 13.90
C ASN A 97 -8.92 -2.94 13.39
N ARG A 98 -9.57 -3.99 12.87
CA ARG A 98 -8.87 -5.15 12.31
C ARG A 98 -8.50 -4.93 10.86
N CYS A 99 -7.30 -5.38 10.49
CA CYS A 99 -6.93 -5.46 9.08
C CYS A 99 -7.68 -6.63 8.42
N LEU A 100 -8.49 -6.35 7.40
CA LEU A 100 -9.26 -7.34 6.64
C LEU A 100 -8.36 -8.38 5.94
N VAL A 101 -7.10 -8.01 5.68
CA VAL A 101 -6.10 -8.87 5.01
C VAL A 101 -4.96 -9.23 5.95
N TYR A 102 -5.19 -9.27 7.27
CA TYR A 102 -4.15 -9.48 8.28
C TYR A 102 -3.27 -10.70 7.98
N GLU A 103 -3.87 -11.84 7.62
CA GLU A 103 -3.15 -13.10 7.36
C GLU A 103 -2.22 -13.03 6.14
N VAL A 104 -2.52 -12.17 5.17
CA VAL A 104 -1.74 -12.00 3.94
C VAL A 104 -1.10 -10.62 3.84
N ARG A 105 -1.08 -9.86 4.95
CA ARG A 105 -0.54 -8.49 4.98
C ARG A 105 0.93 -8.44 4.51
N PRO A 106 1.37 -7.33 3.90
CA PRO A 106 2.74 -7.18 3.41
C PRO A 106 3.79 -7.36 4.51
N PHE A 107 5.00 -7.73 4.09
CA PHE A 107 6.20 -7.85 4.90
C PHE A 107 6.47 -6.60 5.74
N SER A 108 6.41 -5.42 5.12
CA SER A 108 6.59 -4.15 5.84
C SER A 108 5.54 -3.96 6.96
N CYS A 109 4.29 -4.35 6.72
CA CYS A 109 3.24 -4.33 7.75
C CYS A 109 3.49 -5.37 8.85
N ARG A 110 4.14 -6.51 8.55
CA ARG A 110 4.51 -7.53 9.54
C ARG A 110 5.69 -7.06 10.39
N ALA A 111 6.69 -6.42 9.78
CA ALA A 111 7.89 -5.93 10.45
C ALA A 111 7.62 -4.71 11.34
N TYR A 112 6.56 -3.94 11.06
CA TYR A 112 6.18 -2.79 11.89
C TYR A 112 5.93 -3.20 13.35
N GLY A 113 6.62 -2.54 14.27
CA GLY A 113 6.62 -2.85 15.71
C GLY A 113 7.60 -3.94 16.15
N GLN A 114 8.25 -4.62 15.20
CA GLN A 114 9.29 -5.60 15.51
C GLN A 114 10.69 -4.99 15.60
N LEU A 115 10.94 -3.85 14.96
CA LEU A 115 12.21 -3.11 15.06
C LEU A 115 12.36 -2.45 16.44
N THR A 116 13.61 -2.13 16.81
CA THR A 116 13.85 -1.18 17.91
C THR A 116 13.30 0.21 17.56
N GLU A 117 13.02 1.03 18.57
CA GLU A 117 12.54 2.40 18.34
C GLU A 117 13.57 3.24 17.57
N GLU A 118 14.86 3.06 17.87
CA GLU A 118 15.94 3.73 17.16
C GLU A 118 15.96 3.36 15.66
N GLU A 119 15.93 2.07 15.34
CA GLU A 119 15.91 1.57 13.96
C GLU A 119 14.64 1.97 13.21
N PHE A 120 13.50 1.97 13.90
CA PHE A 120 12.25 2.45 13.34
C PHE A 120 12.36 3.94 13.01
N ASN A 121 12.82 4.78 13.94
CA ASN A 121 12.92 6.22 13.72
C ASN A 121 13.91 6.59 12.61
N LYS A 122 14.98 5.81 12.41
CA LYS A 122 15.90 5.95 11.27
C LYS A 122 15.23 5.68 9.92
N ARG A 123 14.26 4.75 9.88
CA ARG A 123 13.52 4.37 8.66
C ARG A 123 12.25 5.19 8.46
N ASN A 124 11.67 5.67 9.56
CA ASN A 124 10.53 6.57 9.62
C ASN A 124 10.95 8.04 9.43
N THR A 125 12.01 8.25 8.66
CA THR A 125 12.32 9.56 8.11
C THR A 125 11.31 9.80 7.00
N THR A 126 10.62 10.94 7.11
CA THR A 126 9.59 11.46 6.21
C THR A 126 9.75 10.86 4.80
N ARG A 127 8.68 10.24 4.26
CA ARG A 127 8.51 9.98 2.81
C ARG A 127 9.23 11.12 2.08
N MET A 128 9.99 10.90 1.01
CA MET A 128 10.69 11.98 0.25
C MET A 128 9.67 12.94 -0.41
N LEU A 129 8.86 13.61 0.42
CA LEU A 129 7.71 14.42 0.08
C LEU A 129 8.15 15.84 -0.21
N GLY A 130 9.36 16.24 0.17
CA GLY A 130 9.97 17.49 -0.30
C GLY A 130 10.03 17.50 -1.82
N ASP A 131 10.66 16.49 -2.42
CA ASP A 131 10.77 16.35 -3.88
C ASP A 131 9.40 16.18 -4.55
N ILE A 132 8.49 15.42 -3.91
CA ILE A 132 7.13 15.24 -4.41
C ILE A 132 6.37 16.57 -4.37
N SER A 133 6.41 17.30 -3.26
CA SER A 133 5.76 18.62 -3.12
C SER A 133 6.30 19.62 -4.13
N ASP A 134 7.62 19.67 -4.31
CA ASP A 134 8.28 20.49 -5.32
C ASP A 134 7.81 20.14 -6.73
N HIS A 135 7.70 18.85 -7.06
CA HIS A 135 7.16 18.38 -8.33
C HIS A 135 5.71 18.84 -8.53
N TYR A 136 4.84 18.65 -7.53
CA TYR A 136 3.44 19.05 -7.64
C TYR A 136 3.26 20.56 -7.80
N TRP A 137 4.08 21.36 -7.11
CA TRP A 137 4.07 22.81 -7.27
C TRP A 137 4.52 23.24 -8.67
N ARG A 138 5.64 22.70 -9.17
CA ARG A 138 6.20 23.08 -10.50
C ARG A 138 5.29 22.67 -11.65
N GLU A 139 4.77 21.45 -11.62
CA GLU A 139 4.03 20.86 -12.75
C GLU A 139 2.53 21.20 -12.72
N PHE A 140 1.93 21.31 -11.53
CA PHE A 140 0.47 21.44 -11.39
C PHE A 140 0.01 22.70 -10.66
N GLY A 141 0.94 23.48 -10.10
CA GLY A 141 0.68 24.81 -9.54
C GLY A 141 -0.08 24.82 -8.21
N PHE A 142 0.03 23.76 -7.41
CA PHE A 142 -0.51 23.70 -6.04
C PHE A 142 0.49 23.06 -5.07
N THR A 143 0.37 23.39 -3.79
CA THR A 143 1.22 22.86 -2.71
C THR A 143 0.48 21.78 -1.94
N LEU A 144 1.22 20.75 -1.51
CA LEU A 144 0.65 19.73 -0.62
C LEU A 144 0.50 20.30 0.81
N PRO A 145 -0.53 19.90 1.58
CA PRO A 145 -0.71 20.35 2.96
C PRO A 145 0.45 19.94 3.87
N THR A 146 0.91 20.87 4.71
CA THR A 146 2.02 20.62 5.64
C THR A 146 1.74 19.46 6.59
N GLU A 147 0.48 19.27 7.00
CA GLU A 147 0.05 18.17 7.85
C GLU A 147 0.29 16.81 7.20
N VAL A 148 0.20 16.72 5.88
CA VAL A 148 0.53 15.50 5.11
C VAL A 148 2.05 15.35 5.00
N LEU A 149 2.77 16.44 4.76
CA LEU A 149 4.23 16.43 4.61
C LEU A 149 4.95 16.07 5.90
N ASP A 150 4.44 16.54 7.04
CA ASP A 150 5.04 16.37 8.37
C ASP A 150 4.53 15.12 9.10
N PHE A 151 3.53 14.42 8.55
CA PHE A 151 3.01 13.20 9.16
C PHE A 151 4.11 12.16 9.31
N LYS A 152 4.23 11.62 10.53
CA LYS A 152 5.09 10.47 10.84
C LYS A 152 4.30 9.41 11.55
N LEU A 153 4.41 8.18 11.07
CA LEU A 153 3.81 7.03 11.74
C LEU A 153 4.47 6.88 13.12
N PRO A 154 3.73 6.82 14.24
CA PRO A 154 4.36 6.61 15.55
C PRO A 154 4.99 5.23 15.65
N TYR A 155 5.94 5.06 16.56
CA TYR A 155 6.50 3.75 16.90
C TYR A 155 5.42 2.86 17.55
N CYS A 156 5.42 1.57 17.22
CA CYS A 156 4.43 0.64 17.74
C CYS A 156 4.83 0.11 19.13
N THR A 157 4.01 0.41 20.14
CA THR A 157 4.13 -0.13 21.51
C THR A 157 3.13 -1.26 21.81
N ASP A 158 2.27 -1.57 20.84
CA ASP A 158 1.13 -2.49 20.98
C ASP A 158 1.32 -3.83 20.24
N LEU A 159 2.57 -4.13 19.89
CA LEU A 159 2.98 -5.40 19.31
C LEU A 159 3.88 -6.14 20.31
N GLU A 160 3.47 -7.36 20.65
CA GLU A 160 4.26 -8.26 21.48
C GLU A 160 5.02 -9.25 20.59
N ASN A 161 6.32 -9.38 20.84
CA ASN A 161 7.19 -10.33 20.19
C ASN A 161 7.96 -11.12 21.25
N PRO A 162 7.65 -12.42 21.46
CA PRO A 162 8.33 -13.23 22.48
C PRO A 162 9.80 -13.52 22.14
N GLU A 163 10.20 -13.42 20.87
CA GLU A 163 11.57 -13.67 20.41
C GLU A 163 12.45 -12.40 20.46
N GLY A 164 11.88 -11.25 20.82
CA GLY A 164 12.59 -9.98 20.95
C GLY A 164 12.48 -9.08 19.71
N LYS A 165 13.35 -8.08 19.60
CA LYS A 165 13.35 -7.16 18.46
C LYS A 165 14.14 -7.74 17.29
N VAL A 166 13.70 -7.45 16.07
CA VAL A 166 14.37 -7.90 14.84
C VAL A 166 15.40 -6.87 14.39
N ASP A 167 16.48 -7.37 13.81
CA ASP A 167 17.51 -6.55 13.15
C ASP A 167 16.94 -5.92 11.88
N GLY A 168 17.15 -4.62 11.73
CA GLY A 168 16.79 -3.89 10.54
C GLY A 168 17.45 -4.42 9.26
N GLU A 169 18.69 -4.91 9.29
CA GLU A 169 19.35 -5.50 8.12
C GLU A 169 18.60 -6.74 7.61
N MET A 170 18.01 -7.53 8.51
CA MET A 170 17.19 -8.68 8.15
C MET A 170 15.90 -8.24 7.43
N VAL A 171 15.29 -7.14 7.87
CA VAL A 171 14.11 -6.56 7.20
C VAL A 171 14.47 -6.07 5.80
N ASP A 172 15.60 -5.38 5.68
CA ASP A 172 16.08 -4.85 4.40
C ASP A 172 16.39 -6.01 3.42
N ALA A 173 17.06 -7.07 3.88
CA ALA A 173 17.31 -8.27 3.09
C ALA A 173 16.02 -9.00 2.67
N GLY A 174 15.01 -9.04 3.55
CA GLY A 174 13.70 -9.59 3.22
C GLY A 174 13.02 -8.83 2.09
N LEU A 175 13.04 -7.49 2.15
CA LEU A 175 12.46 -6.65 1.10
C LEU A 175 13.19 -6.80 -0.23
N VAL A 176 14.52 -6.86 -0.23
CA VAL A 176 15.32 -7.09 -1.45
C VAL A 176 14.93 -8.41 -2.11
N TYR A 177 14.79 -9.50 -1.34
CA TYR A 177 14.37 -10.79 -1.89
C TYR A 177 12.96 -10.74 -2.52
N LEU A 178 12.04 -9.94 -1.97
CA LEU A 178 10.71 -9.76 -2.55
C LEU A 178 10.77 -8.96 -3.85
N LEU A 179 11.61 -7.94 -3.94
CA LEU A 179 11.85 -7.20 -5.19
C LEU A 179 12.45 -8.09 -6.27
N GLU A 180 13.33 -9.03 -5.92
CA GLU A 180 13.81 -10.04 -6.87
C GLU A 180 12.68 -10.91 -7.43
N GLN A 181 11.63 -11.19 -6.64
CA GLN A 181 10.45 -11.91 -7.14
C GLN A 181 9.63 -11.04 -8.09
N ASP A 182 9.51 -9.74 -7.83
CA ASP A 182 8.86 -8.80 -8.75
C ASP A 182 9.55 -8.75 -10.11
N ALA A 183 10.88 -8.82 -10.14
CA ALA A 183 11.67 -8.83 -11.38
C ALA A 183 11.45 -10.08 -12.24
N ARG A 184 10.80 -11.11 -11.68
CA ARG A 184 10.34 -12.30 -12.42
C ARG A 184 8.94 -12.12 -13.01
N ILE A 185 8.13 -11.21 -12.45
CA ILE A 185 6.74 -10.96 -12.86
C ILE A 185 6.67 -9.82 -13.88
N VAL A 186 7.47 -8.77 -13.70
CA VAL A 186 7.51 -7.59 -14.56
C VAL A 186 8.95 -7.30 -15.00
N PRO A 187 9.15 -6.50 -16.07
CA PRO A 187 10.50 -6.14 -16.52
C PRO A 187 11.35 -5.56 -15.39
N ALA A 188 12.58 -6.05 -15.24
CA ALA A 188 13.49 -5.67 -14.16
C ALA A 188 13.73 -4.15 -14.08
N GLN A 189 13.72 -3.44 -15.22
CA GLN A 189 13.84 -1.98 -15.25
C GLN A 189 12.77 -1.28 -14.40
N ILE A 190 11.51 -1.75 -14.45
CA ILE A 190 10.40 -1.19 -13.68
C ILE A 190 10.62 -1.41 -12.17
N VAL A 191 11.25 -2.54 -11.80
CA VAL A 191 11.59 -2.85 -10.40
C VAL A 191 12.74 -2.00 -9.91
N TYR A 192 13.79 -1.83 -10.72
CA TYR A 192 14.95 -1.01 -10.37
C TYR A 192 14.62 0.48 -10.23
N GLU A 193 13.65 0.97 -10.99
CA GLU A 193 13.07 2.31 -10.83
C GLU A 193 12.12 2.41 -9.61
N GLN A 194 12.01 1.35 -8.80
CA GLN A 194 11.12 1.23 -7.64
C GLN A 194 9.63 1.46 -7.96
N ALA A 195 9.25 1.39 -9.24
CA ALA A 195 7.88 1.63 -9.69
C ALA A 195 6.92 0.49 -9.33
N THR A 196 7.43 -0.63 -8.78
CA THR A 196 6.62 -1.73 -8.25
C THR A 196 6.38 -1.64 -6.74
N LEU A 197 7.16 -0.83 -6.03
CA LEU A 197 7.12 -0.70 -4.58
C LEU A 197 6.22 0.49 -4.19
N VAL A 198 4.91 0.26 -4.27
CA VAL A 198 3.87 1.26 -3.92
C VAL A 198 2.89 0.66 -2.90
N PRO A 199 2.14 1.48 -2.15
CA PRO A 199 1.16 0.96 -1.19
C PRO A 199 0.16 -0.01 -1.84
N LEU A 200 -0.27 -1.05 -1.11
CA LEU A 200 -1.30 -1.99 -1.60
C LEU A 200 -2.55 -1.29 -2.17
N PRO A 201 -3.09 -0.23 -1.55
CA PRO A 201 -4.20 0.54 -2.12
C PRO A 201 -3.92 1.06 -3.52
N TYR A 202 -2.69 1.51 -3.78
CA TYR A 202 -2.31 1.99 -5.11
C TYR A 202 -2.32 0.85 -6.11
N HIS A 203 -1.78 -0.32 -5.77
CA HIS A 203 -1.83 -1.47 -6.68
C HIS A 203 -3.28 -1.85 -7.04
N LEU A 204 -4.19 -1.87 -6.05
CA LEU A 204 -5.61 -2.17 -6.29
C LEU A 204 -6.28 -1.08 -7.13
N ALA A 205 -6.06 0.20 -6.81
CA ALA A 205 -6.58 1.33 -7.58
C ALA A 205 -6.05 1.31 -9.02
N MET A 206 -4.76 1.03 -9.22
CA MET A 206 -4.13 0.91 -10.54
C MET A 206 -4.63 -0.29 -11.35
N THR A 207 -5.17 -1.30 -10.67
CA THR A 207 -5.81 -2.45 -11.32
C THR A 207 -7.21 -2.08 -11.80
N ALA A 208 -7.96 -1.34 -10.98
CA ALA A 208 -9.35 -0.99 -11.25
C ALA A 208 -9.55 0.26 -12.11
N LEU A 209 -8.61 1.22 -12.07
CA LEU A 209 -8.70 2.49 -12.79
C LEU A 209 -7.87 2.48 -14.07
N ALA A 210 -8.49 2.87 -15.18
CA ALA A 210 -7.79 3.07 -16.45
C ALA A 210 -6.75 4.21 -16.36
N ASP A 211 -5.67 4.12 -17.14
CA ASP A 211 -4.54 5.05 -17.14
C ASP A 211 -4.96 6.51 -17.30
N GLY A 212 -5.89 6.78 -18.23
CA GLY A 212 -6.43 8.13 -18.45
C GLY A 212 -7.21 8.70 -17.27
N ILE A 213 -7.76 7.85 -16.38
CA ILE A 213 -8.39 8.29 -15.12
C ILE A 213 -7.32 8.53 -14.07
N ARG A 214 -6.32 7.65 -13.97
CA ARG A 214 -5.21 7.78 -13.01
C ARG A 214 -4.39 9.04 -13.25
N ALA A 215 -4.18 9.40 -14.52
CA ALA A 215 -3.51 10.63 -14.93
C ALA A 215 -4.22 11.91 -14.43
N LYS A 216 -5.50 11.82 -14.04
CA LYS A 216 -6.30 12.95 -13.55
C LYS A 216 -6.12 13.21 -12.05
N ARG A 217 -5.24 12.45 -11.38
CA ARG A 217 -4.98 12.57 -9.95
C ARG A 217 -4.63 14.01 -9.51
N PRO A 218 -3.74 14.76 -10.19
CA PRO A 218 -3.43 16.13 -9.79
C PRO A 218 -4.65 17.07 -9.88
N GLU A 219 -5.52 16.87 -10.85
CA GLU A 219 -6.73 17.68 -11.05
C GLU A 219 -7.76 17.41 -9.95
N VAL A 220 -7.90 16.15 -9.53
CA VAL A 220 -8.74 15.76 -8.38
C VAL A 220 -8.19 16.35 -7.08
N MET A 221 -6.88 16.24 -6.87
CA MET A 221 -6.21 16.81 -5.69
C MET A 221 -6.41 18.32 -5.59
N LYS A 222 -6.22 19.03 -6.71
CA LYS A 222 -6.42 20.48 -6.76
C LYS A 222 -7.85 20.88 -6.45
N GLU A 223 -8.83 20.19 -7.05
CA GLU A 223 -10.24 20.45 -6.75
C GLU A 223 -10.57 20.20 -5.27
N TYR A 224 -10.04 19.11 -4.69
CA TYR A 224 -10.23 18.79 -3.28
C TYR A 224 -9.63 19.86 -2.36
N LEU A 225 -8.43 20.36 -2.66
CA LEU A 225 -7.80 21.43 -1.88
C LEU A 225 -8.58 22.75 -1.93
N GLU A 226 -9.23 23.05 -3.07
CA GLU A 226 -10.01 24.27 -3.25
C GLU A 226 -11.39 24.21 -2.59
N LYS A 227 -12.02 23.03 -2.54
CA LYS A 227 -13.45 22.89 -2.20
C LYS A 227 -13.75 21.96 -1.02
N GLY A 228 -12.79 21.11 -0.61
CA GLY A 228 -12.97 20.04 0.38
C GLY A 228 -13.72 18.80 -0.14
N GLU A 229 -14.35 18.91 -1.30
CA GLU A 229 -15.07 17.85 -2.01
C GLU A 229 -15.05 18.15 -3.52
N GLY A 230 -15.33 17.15 -4.37
CA GLY A 230 -15.15 17.34 -5.81
C GLY A 230 -16.01 16.41 -6.67
N PRO A 231 -16.87 16.96 -7.55
CA PRO A 231 -17.60 16.16 -8.53
C PRO A 231 -16.70 15.29 -9.42
N LEU A 232 -15.42 15.66 -9.60
CA LEU A 232 -14.48 14.87 -10.38
C LEU A 232 -14.10 13.57 -9.66
N LEU A 233 -13.88 13.63 -8.34
CA LEU A 233 -13.61 12.45 -7.53
C LEU A 233 -14.81 11.50 -7.56
N ASP A 234 -16.01 11.99 -7.28
CA ASP A 234 -17.23 11.18 -7.25
C ASP A 234 -17.44 10.45 -8.57
N LYS A 235 -17.31 11.18 -9.69
CA LYS A 235 -17.37 10.61 -11.04
C LYS A 235 -16.36 9.49 -11.28
N PHE A 236 -15.16 9.58 -10.72
CA PHE A 236 -14.15 8.52 -10.86
C PHE A 236 -14.39 7.36 -9.90
N LEU A 237 -14.90 7.62 -8.69
CA LEU A 237 -15.29 6.57 -7.76
C LEU A 237 -16.47 5.75 -8.29
N GLU A 238 -17.49 6.36 -8.91
CA GLU A 238 -18.59 5.65 -9.59
C GLU A 238 -18.08 4.68 -10.68
N ARG A 239 -16.99 5.04 -11.38
CA ARG A 239 -16.41 4.15 -12.40
C ARG A 239 -15.80 2.88 -11.81
N THR A 240 -15.44 2.89 -10.54
CA THR A 240 -14.91 1.70 -9.86
C THR A 240 -15.94 0.59 -9.72
N GLU A 241 -17.24 0.92 -9.72
CA GLU A 241 -18.34 -0.04 -9.56
C GLU A 241 -18.41 -1.09 -10.69
N ARG A 242 -17.81 -0.74 -11.84
CA ARG A 242 -17.70 -1.60 -13.02
C ARG A 242 -16.63 -2.67 -12.86
N PHE A 243 -15.68 -2.49 -11.93
CA PHE A 243 -14.63 -3.47 -11.68
C PHE A 243 -15.22 -4.73 -11.04
N LYS A 244 -14.79 -5.89 -11.53
CA LYS A 244 -15.15 -7.21 -11.01
C LYS A 244 -13.87 -8.02 -10.80
N PHE A 245 -13.84 -8.76 -9.69
CA PHE A 245 -12.76 -9.66 -9.31
C PHE A 245 -12.87 -11.02 -10.01
#